data_AF-A0A7Z9IDJ9-F1
#
_entry.id   AF-A0A7Z9IDJ9-F1
#
_cell.length_a   1.000
_cell.length_b   1.000
_cell.length_c   1.000
_cell.angle_alpha   90.00
_cell.angle_beta   90.00
_cell.angle_gamma   90.00
#
_symmetry.space_group_name_H-M   'P 1'
#
loop_
_entity.id
_entity.type
_entity.pdbx_description
1 polymer ?
#
loop_
_entity_poly.entity_id
_entity_poly.type
_entity_poly.pdbx_seq_one_letter_code
_entity_poly.pdbx_strand_id
1 'polypeptide(L)'
;MSSRPFTHLHCHTHYSLLDGASSIPKLVQRAKDHGMNSLAITDHGNLHGALEFYRECRQQDINPIIGYEAYIAPDSRFEKSAGSQKGSNFHLTLLAQNRVGFKNLIKMASAAYLEGFYFKPRIDKQLLEQHSEGLVCLSGCVSSEFNQAILKGFGDVPQLDKAIEVSQWFQKIFDDRYFIEVMNNGVELQRMVTEGAVDVAKQLGIPMVATNDVHYVNREDADAQDV
;
A
#
# COMPACT_ATOMS: atom_id res chain seq x y z
N MET A 1 6.40 29.99 5.95
CA MET A 1 7.20 28.75 5.91
C MET A 1 7.13 28.22 4.50
N SER A 2 8.24 27.97 3.79
CA SER A 2 8.12 27.28 2.50
C SER A 2 7.49 25.92 2.76
N SER A 3 6.49 25.54 1.95
CA SER A 3 5.92 24.20 2.03
C SER A 3 7.07 23.19 1.88
N ARG A 4 7.14 22.22 2.79
CA ARG A 4 8.06 21.08 2.60
C ARG A 4 7.51 20.28 1.42
N PRO A 5 8.36 19.82 0.49
CA PRO A 5 7.90 19.00 -0.62
C PRO A 5 7.28 17.71 -0.10
N PHE A 6 6.25 17.24 -0.78
CA PHE A 6 5.54 16.01 -0.46
C PHE A 6 5.10 15.33 -1.77
N THR A 7 5.01 14.01 -1.73
CA THR A 7 4.47 13.18 -2.82
C THR A 7 3.64 12.08 -2.18
N HIS A 8 2.45 11.84 -2.72
CA HIS A 8 1.67 10.68 -2.30
C HIS A 8 2.23 9.39 -2.91
N LEU A 9 2.42 8.39 -2.05
CA LEU A 9 2.93 7.05 -2.42
C LEU A 9 1.88 5.94 -2.30
N HIS A 10 0.70 6.25 -1.73
CA HIS A 10 -0.43 5.34 -1.57
C HIS A 10 -1.70 6.03 -2.06
N CYS A 11 -2.12 5.72 -3.27
CA CYS A 11 -3.26 6.33 -3.94
C CYS A 11 -4.02 5.31 -4.79
N HIS A 12 -5.33 5.32 -4.63
CA HIS A 12 -6.29 4.53 -5.38
C HIS A 12 -6.89 5.37 -6.49
N THR A 13 -6.88 4.81 -7.69
CA THR A 13 -7.56 5.35 -8.85
C THR A 13 -8.92 4.67 -9.03
N HIS A 14 -9.69 5.13 -10.00
CA HIS A 14 -10.90 4.45 -10.48
C HIS A 14 -10.68 3.00 -10.96
N TYR A 15 -9.43 2.53 -11.09
CA TYR A 15 -9.11 1.12 -11.33
C TYR A 15 -9.08 0.26 -10.05
N SER A 16 -9.12 0.86 -8.87
CA SER A 16 -9.54 0.20 -7.63
C SER A 16 -11.07 0.04 -7.65
N LEU A 17 -11.55 -0.86 -8.52
CA LEU A 17 -12.97 -1.07 -8.75
C LEU A 17 -13.72 -1.31 -7.44
N LEU A 18 -14.89 -0.68 -7.30
CA LEU A 18 -15.77 -0.72 -6.12
C LEU A 18 -15.30 0.10 -4.91
N ASP A 19 -14.23 0.89 -5.04
CA ASP A 19 -13.72 1.71 -3.93
C ASP A 19 -13.14 3.06 -4.38
N GLY A 20 -12.20 3.03 -5.33
CA GLY A 20 -11.52 4.23 -5.80
C GLY A 20 -12.41 5.11 -6.69
N ALA A 21 -12.51 6.39 -6.36
CA ALA A 21 -13.25 7.41 -7.11
C ALA A 21 -12.33 8.41 -7.84
N SER A 22 -11.00 8.26 -7.74
CA SER A 22 -10.04 9.18 -8.36
C SER A 22 -9.85 8.89 -9.85
N SER A 23 -10.29 9.81 -10.72
CA SER A 23 -9.89 9.73 -12.14
C SER A 23 -8.41 10.08 -12.29
N ILE A 24 -7.69 9.33 -13.13
CA ILE A 24 -6.24 9.51 -13.33
C ILE A 24 -5.90 10.96 -13.77
N PRO A 25 -6.57 11.56 -14.77
CA PRO A 25 -6.26 12.93 -15.18
C PRO A 25 -6.44 13.96 -14.07
N LYS A 26 -7.52 13.84 -13.28
CA LYS A 26 -7.78 14.75 -12.14
C LYS A 26 -6.75 14.55 -11.04
N LEU A 27 -6.38 13.31 -10.73
CA LEU A 27 -5.40 12.99 -9.68
C LEU A 27 -4.01 13.54 -10.03
N VAL A 28 -3.56 13.36 -11.28
CA VAL A 28 -2.28 13.89 -11.77
C VAL A 28 -2.28 15.42 -11.78
N GLN A 29 -3.36 16.03 -12.28
CA GLN A 29 -3.50 17.49 -12.28
C GLN A 29 -3.48 18.05 -10.85
N ARG A 30 -4.16 17.39 -9.91
CA ARG A 30 -4.17 17.78 -8.49
C ARG A 30 -2.77 17.74 -7.88
N ALA A 31 -1.99 16.69 -8.14
CA ALA A 31 -0.61 16.60 -7.67
C ALA A 31 0.24 17.78 -8.23
N LYS A 32 0.07 18.10 -9.51
CA LYS A 32 0.72 19.24 -10.15
C LYS A 32 0.32 20.59 -9.54
N ASP A 33 -0.98 20.80 -9.30
CA ASP A 33 -1.51 22.03 -8.69
C ASP A 33 -0.96 22.27 -7.28
N HIS A 34 -0.65 21.19 -6.54
CA HIS A 34 0.00 21.23 -5.23
C HIS A 34 1.53 21.33 -5.28
N GLY A 35 2.12 21.48 -6.47
CA GLY A 35 3.56 21.61 -6.66
C GLY A 35 4.35 20.31 -6.42
N MET A 36 3.68 19.16 -6.45
CA MET A 36 4.36 17.86 -6.39
C MET A 36 5.03 17.57 -7.73
N ASN A 37 6.22 16.97 -7.71
CA ASN A 37 6.93 16.57 -8.93
C ASN A 37 6.80 15.06 -9.22
N SER A 38 6.13 14.31 -8.36
CA SER A 38 5.92 12.88 -8.51
C SER A 38 4.63 12.42 -7.82
N LEU A 39 4.09 11.30 -8.26
CA LEU A 39 2.86 10.70 -7.74
C LEU A 39 2.93 9.19 -7.93
N ALA A 40 2.41 8.42 -6.97
CA ALA A 40 2.20 6.99 -7.12
C ALA A 40 0.73 6.62 -7.36
N ILE A 41 0.51 5.46 -7.98
CA ILE A 41 -0.76 4.74 -7.90
C ILE A 41 -0.50 3.35 -7.32
N THR A 42 -1.39 2.87 -6.47
CA THR A 42 -1.30 1.62 -5.71
C THR A 42 -2.66 0.94 -5.68
N ASP A 43 -3.24 0.67 -6.86
CA ASP A 43 -4.59 0.14 -6.95
C ASP A 43 -4.74 -1.24 -6.29
N HIS A 44 -5.94 -1.50 -5.75
CA HIS A 44 -6.27 -2.73 -5.04
C HIS A 44 -6.12 -3.97 -5.92
N GLY A 45 -5.09 -4.76 -5.65
CA GLY A 45 -4.90 -6.09 -6.23
C GLY A 45 -4.77 -6.12 -7.75
N ASN A 46 -4.56 -4.98 -8.42
CA ASN A 46 -4.42 -4.93 -9.88
C ASN A 46 -3.45 -3.84 -10.37
N LEU A 47 -3.15 -3.87 -11.67
CA LEU A 47 -2.29 -2.90 -12.37
C LEU A 47 -2.99 -2.29 -13.60
N HIS A 48 -4.33 -2.28 -13.64
CA HIS A 48 -5.08 -1.93 -14.84
C HIS A 48 -4.80 -0.49 -15.30
N GLY A 49 -4.65 0.44 -14.35
CA GLY A 49 -4.39 1.85 -14.63
C GLY A 49 -2.93 2.19 -14.96
N ALA A 50 -1.98 1.26 -14.86
CA ALA A 50 -0.54 1.55 -14.91
C ALA A 50 -0.11 2.29 -16.18
N LEU A 51 -0.60 1.87 -17.36
CA LEU A 51 -0.20 2.47 -18.63
C LEU A 51 -0.85 3.84 -18.85
N GLU A 52 -2.13 3.99 -18.51
CA GLU A 52 -2.84 5.27 -18.58
C GLU A 52 -2.18 6.29 -17.67
N PHE A 53 -1.98 5.94 -16.40
CA PHE A 53 -1.34 6.78 -15.41
C PHE A 53 0.06 7.22 -15.82
N TYR A 54 0.88 6.27 -16.32
CA TYR A 54 2.21 6.60 -16.82
C TYR A 54 2.14 7.64 -17.93
N ARG A 55 1.27 7.44 -18.93
CA ARG A 55 1.12 8.38 -20.06
C ARG A 55 0.65 9.75 -19.60
N GLU A 56 -0.32 9.81 -18.70
CA GLU A 56 -0.87 11.04 -18.16
C GLU A 56 0.19 11.84 -17.38
N CYS A 57 0.91 11.18 -16.47
CA CYS A 57 2.03 11.79 -15.74
C CYS A 57 3.07 12.39 -16.69
N ARG A 58 3.46 11.64 -17.74
CA ARG A 58 4.43 12.11 -18.73
C ARG A 58 3.93 13.32 -19.52
N GLN A 59 2.63 13.42 -19.80
CA GLN A 59 2.03 14.59 -20.47
C GLN A 59 2.02 15.82 -19.57
N GLN A 60 1.86 15.62 -18.26
CA GLN A 60 1.77 16.71 -17.29
C GLN A 60 3.08 17.07 -16.60
N ASP A 61 4.20 16.42 -16.96
CA ASP A 61 5.53 16.58 -16.34
C ASP A 61 5.57 16.18 -14.84
N ILE A 62 4.85 15.11 -14.51
CA ILE A 62 4.89 14.44 -13.20
C ILE A 62 5.70 13.15 -13.36
N ASN A 63 6.57 12.84 -12.39
CA ASN A 63 7.29 11.56 -12.36
C ASN A 63 6.36 10.45 -11.85
N PRO A 64 6.01 9.44 -12.68
CA PRO A 64 5.10 8.37 -12.27
C PRO A 64 5.83 7.32 -11.42
N ILE A 65 5.20 6.91 -10.32
CA ILE A 65 5.59 5.76 -9.51
C ILE A 65 4.51 4.69 -9.66
N ILE A 66 4.84 3.57 -10.29
CA ILE A 66 3.88 2.47 -10.45
C ILE A 66 3.96 1.57 -9.23
N GLY A 67 2.86 1.45 -8.50
CA GLY A 67 2.72 0.60 -7.35
C GLY A 67 1.57 -0.40 -7.48
N TYR A 68 1.37 -1.14 -6.41
CA TYR A 68 0.42 -2.25 -6.29
C TYR A 68 0.10 -2.42 -4.81
N GLU A 69 -1.16 -2.19 -4.40
CA GLU A 69 -1.58 -2.59 -3.06
C GLU A 69 -2.04 -4.05 -3.13
N ALA A 70 -1.15 -4.95 -2.73
CA ALA A 70 -1.35 -6.38 -2.82
C ALA A 70 -2.30 -6.88 -1.73
N TYR A 71 -3.14 -7.85 -2.08
CA TYR A 71 -3.79 -8.70 -1.10
C TYR A 71 -2.86 -9.89 -0.79
N ILE A 72 -2.45 -10.07 0.47
CA ILE A 72 -1.59 -11.18 0.91
C ILE A 72 -2.43 -12.18 1.69
N ALA A 73 -2.44 -13.44 1.26
CA ALA A 73 -3.06 -14.52 2.01
C ALA A 73 -2.34 -14.71 3.36
N PRO A 74 -3.06 -15.00 4.47
CA PRO A 74 -2.43 -15.21 5.78
C PRO A 74 -1.38 -16.33 5.76
N ASP A 75 -1.65 -17.38 4.97
CA ASP A 75 -0.76 -18.52 4.77
C ASP A 75 -0.41 -18.65 3.27
N SER A 76 -0.99 -19.64 2.59
CA SER A 76 -0.77 -19.92 1.17
C SER A 76 -1.84 -19.26 0.29
N ARG A 77 -1.44 -18.76 -0.89
CA ARG A 77 -2.38 -18.20 -1.87
C ARG A 77 -3.37 -19.25 -2.41
N PHE A 78 -3.03 -20.53 -2.34
CA PHE A 78 -3.86 -21.65 -2.78
C PHE A 78 -4.96 -22.02 -1.77
N GLU A 79 -4.85 -21.58 -0.52
CA GLU A 79 -5.79 -21.94 0.55
C GLU A 79 -7.07 -21.09 0.51
N LYS A 80 -8.22 -21.74 0.67
CA LYS A 80 -9.56 -21.14 0.62
C LYS A 80 -10.41 -21.51 1.84
N SER A 81 -9.80 -21.42 3.01
CA SER A 81 -10.39 -21.85 4.29
C SER A 81 -11.00 -20.71 5.11
N ALA A 82 -10.78 -19.45 4.73
CA ALA A 82 -11.29 -18.31 5.48
C ALA A 82 -12.82 -18.21 5.39
N GLY A 83 -13.50 -18.14 6.54
CA GLY A 83 -14.97 -18.02 6.60
C GLY A 83 -15.54 -16.66 6.18
N SER A 84 -14.70 -15.67 5.89
CA SER A 84 -15.11 -14.35 5.40
C SER A 84 -14.00 -13.67 4.58
N GLN A 85 -14.39 -12.67 3.79
CA GLN A 85 -13.46 -11.86 3.01
C GLN A 85 -12.44 -11.12 3.90
N LYS A 86 -12.87 -10.55 5.04
CA LYS A 86 -12.01 -9.79 5.96
C LYS A 86 -10.90 -10.64 6.59
N GLY A 87 -11.15 -11.94 6.79
CA GLY A 87 -10.14 -12.88 7.29
C GLY A 87 -9.29 -13.55 6.19
N SER A 88 -9.55 -13.25 4.92
CA SER A 88 -8.96 -13.98 3.79
C SER A 88 -7.63 -13.41 3.30
N ASN A 89 -7.28 -12.18 3.69
CA ASN A 89 -6.10 -11.47 3.25
C ASN A 89 -5.72 -10.28 4.16
N PHE A 90 -4.51 -9.78 3.97
CA PHE A 90 -4.01 -8.49 4.45
C PHE A 90 -3.64 -7.59 3.27
N HIS A 91 -3.55 -6.28 3.49
CA HIS A 91 -3.04 -5.34 2.49
C HIS A 91 -1.52 -5.17 2.60
N LEU A 92 -0.84 -4.91 1.48
CA LEU A 92 0.58 -4.54 1.44
C LEU A 92 0.88 -3.57 0.29
N THR A 93 1.47 -2.42 0.59
CA THR A 93 1.84 -1.41 -0.40
C THR A 93 3.20 -1.74 -1.03
N LEU A 94 3.24 -1.95 -2.34
CA LEU A 94 4.47 -2.20 -3.09
C LEU A 94 4.67 -1.14 -4.17
N LEU A 95 5.90 -0.67 -4.36
CA LEU A 95 6.27 0.33 -5.37
C LEU A 95 7.40 -0.20 -6.25
N ALA A 96 7.29 -0.05 -7.56
CA ALA A 96 8.38 -0.41 -8.47
C ALA A 96 9.49 0.66 -8.41
N GLN A 97 10.65 0.30 -7.87
CA GLN A 97 11.84 1.17 -7.85
C GLN A 97 12.47 1.29 -9.24
N ASN A 98 12.35 0.24 -10.05
CA ASN A 98 12.97 0.15 -11.37
C ASN A 98 12.19 -0.82 -12.28
N ARG A 99 12.72 -1.05 -13.50
CA ARG A 99 12.10 -1.92 -14.49
C ARG A 99 12.00 -3.38 -14.06
N VAL A 100 12.92 -3.88 -13.23
CA VAL A 100 12.83 -5.25 -12.66
C VAL A 100 11.65 -5.31 -11.70
N GLY A 101 11.54 -4.32 -10.81
CA GLY A 101 10.39 -4.17 -9.92
C GLY A 101 9.06 -4.17 -10.66
N PHE A 102 8.94 -3.36 -11.72
CA PHE A 102 7.70 -3.31 -12.50
C PHE A 102 7.36 -4.68 -13.14
N LYS A 103 8.36 -5.41 -13.66
CA LYS A 103 8.13 -6.77 -14.17
C LYS A 103 7.67 -7.72 -13.06
N ASN A 104 8.24 -7.59 -11.86
CA ASN A 104 7.86 -8.39 -10.70
C ASN A 104 6.43 -8.07 -10.23
N LEU A 105 6.01 -6.79 -10.24
CA LEU A 105 4.61 -6.43 -10.00
C LEU A 105 3.67 -7.10 -11.00
N ILE A 106 4.00 -7.10 -12.30
CA ILE A 106 3.20 -7.78 -13.34
C ILE A 106 3.07 -9.29 -13.07
N LYS A 107 4.18 -9.93 -12.68
CA LYS A 107 4.19 -11.36 -12.36
C LYS A 107 3.31 -11.68 -11.16
N MET A 108 3.45 -10.91 -10.09
CA MET A 108 2.66 -11.08 -8.87
C MET A 108 1.17 -10.80 -9.12
N ALA A 109 0.83 -9.70 -9.79
CA ALA A 109 -0.56 -9.39 -10.13
C ALA A 109 -1.19 -10.49 -11.00
N SER A 110 -0.47 -11.00 -12.00
CA SER A 110 -0.93 -12.12 -12.84
C SER A 110 -1.18 -13.39 -12.02
N ALA A 111 -0.20 -13.80 -11.19
CA ALA A 111 -0.32 -14.99 -10.35
C ALA A 111 -1.43 -14.85 -9.29
N ALA A 112 -1.65 -13.65 -8.75
CA ALA A 112 -2.72 -13.38 -7.80
C ALA A 112 -4.11 -13.70 -8.38
N TYR A 113 -4.33 -13.40 -9.67
CA TYR A 113 -5.56 -13.75 -10.38
C TYR A 113 -5.62 -15.21 -10.83
N LEU A 114 -4.51 -15.78 -11.32
CA LEU A 114 -4.49 -17.13 -11.90
C LEU A 114 -4.45 -18.24 -10.84
N GLU A 115 -3.78 -18.01 -9.73
CA GLU A 115 -3.49 -19.01 -8.70
C GLU A 115 -4.18 -18.68 -7.37
N GLY A 116 -4.11 -17.42 -6.95
CA GLY A 116 -4.46 -17.01 -5.59
C GLY A 116 -5.87 -16.47 -5.40
N PHE A 117 -6.69 -16.48 -6.45
CA PHE A 117 -8.02 -15.87 -6.41
C PHE A 117 -8.95 -16.65 -5.49
N TYR A 118 -9.46 -15.96 -4.48
CA TYR A 118 -10.55 -16.44 -3.62
C TYR A 118 -11.70 -15.44 -3.59
N PHE A 119 -11.69 -14.50 -2.64
CA PHE A 119 -12.59 -13.31 -2.67
C PHE A 119 -11.93 -12.12 -3.37
N LYS A 120 -10.60 -12.08 -3.36
CA LYS A 120 -9.73 -11.08 -3.97
C LYS A 120 -8.56 -11.83 -4.65
N PRO A 121 -7.88 -11.23 -5.64
CA PRO A 121 -6.65 -11.80 -6.21
C PRO A 121 -5.52 -11.68 -5.19
N ARG A 122 -5.11 -12.79 -4.56
CA ARG A 122 -4.11 -12.77 -3.48
C ARG A 122 -2.77 -13.31 -3.91
N ILE A 123 -1.70 -12.70 -3.44
CA ILE A 123 -0.38 -13.32 -3.40
C ILE A 123 -0.16 -14.02 -2.05
N ASP A 124 1.03 -14.57 -1.82
CA ASP A 124 1.50 -14.99 -0.50
C ASP A 124 2.96 -14.54 -0.29
N LYS A 125 3.45 -14.76 0.92
CA LYS A 125 4.83 -14.42 1.31
C LYS A 125 5.89 -15.16 0.48
N GLN A 126 5.61 -16.38 0.03
CA GLN A 126 6.52 -17.16 -0.81
C GLN A 126 6.70 -16.50 -2.19
N LEU A 127 5.59 -16.15 -2.84
CA LEU A 127 5.60 -15.48 -4.14
C LEU A 127 6.23 -14.08 -4.03
N LEU A 128 5.97 -13.38 -2.93
CA LEU A 128 6.57 -12.07 -2.65
C LEU A 128 8.10 -12.16 -2.52
N GLU A 129 8.62 -13.15 -1.78
CA GLU A 129 10.05 -13.39 -1.66
C GLU A 129 10.71 -13.66 -3.03
N GLN A 130 10.07 -14.49 -3.87
CA GLN A 130 10.54 -14.82 -5.23
C GLN A 130 10.58 -13.60 -6.18
N HIS A 131 9.72 -12.61 -5.96
CA HIS A 131 9.56 -11.44 -6.83
C HIS A 131 9.87 -10.12 -6.12
N SER A 132 10.67 -10.14 -5.07
CA SER A 132 10.98 -8.96 -4.25
C SER A 132 11.98 -7.99 -4.89
N GLU A 133 12.78 -8.43 -5.87
CA GLU A 133 13.83 -7.61 -6.49
C GLU A 133 13.26 -6.35 -7.16
N GLY A 134 13.88 -5.20 -6.89
CA GLY A 134 13.51 -3.92 -7.51
C GLY A 134 12.21 -3.30 -6.97
N LEU A 135 11.69 -3.78 -5.85
CA LEU A 135 10.49 -3.27 -5.19
C LEU A 135 10.81 -2.52 -3.90
N VAL A 136 10.08 -1.45 -3.62
CA VAL A 136 9.98 -0.85 -2.28
C VAL A 136 8.71 -1.36 -1.62
N CYS A 137 8.78 -1.68 -0.33
CA CYS A 137 7.68 -2.23 0.45
C CYS A 137 7.36 -1.31 1.62
N LEU A 138 6.09 -0.94 1.76
CA LEU A 138 5.60 -0.18 2.91
C LEU A 138 4.77 -1.10 3.80
N SER A 139 4.79 -0.88 5.12
CA SER A 139 4.07 -1.73 6.07
C SER A 139 2.55 -1.75 5.90
N GLY A 140 1.97 -0.87 5.07
CA GLY A 140 0.57 -0.91 4.63
C GLY A 140 -0.38 -0.09 5.51
N CYS A 141 -1.64 -0.02 5.06
CA CYS A 141 -2.75 0.63 5.74
C CYS A 141 -3.20 -0.16 7.00
N VAL A 142 -4.30 0.25 7.64
CA VAL A 142 -4.83 -0.42 8.85
C VAL A 142 -5.14 -1.91 8.60
N SER A 143 -5.46 -2.30 7.36
CA SER A 143 -5.74 -3.68 6.97
C SER A 143 -4.49 -4.52 6.70
N SER A 144 -3.29 -3.99 6.93
CA SER A 144 -2.04 -4.73 6.76
C SER A 144 -1.76 -5.72 7.89
N GLU A 145 -0.95 -6.75 7.61
CA GLU A 145 -0.55 -7.74 8.62
C GLU A 145 0.13 -7.06 9.82
N PHE A 146 0.96 -6.05 9.55
CA PHE A 146 1.67 -5.26 10.55
C PHE A 146 0.72 -4.49 11.47
N ASN A 147 -0.19 -3.69 10.90
CA ASN A 147 -1.12 -2.89 11.70
C ASN A 147 -2.18 -3.74 12.39
N GLN A 148 -2.61 -4.85 11.79
CA GLN A 148 -3.47 -5.83 12.45
C GLN A 148 -2.78 -6.51 13.64
N ALA A 149 -1.46 -6.73 13.57
CA ALA A 149 -0.69 -7.24 14.71
C ALA A 149 -0.63 -6.21 15.86
N ILE A 150 -0.43 -4.92 15.54
CA ILE A 150 -0.48 -3.83 16.53
C ILE A 150 -1.85 -3.76 17.19
N LEU A 151 -2.94 -3.75 16.41
CA LEU A 151 -4.30 -3.68 16.94
C LEU A 151 -4.64 -4.84 17.88
N LYS A 152 -4.21 -6.05 17.54
CA LYS A 152 -4.44 -7.25 18.38
C LYS A 152 -3.66 -7.20 19.70
N GLY A 153 -2.50 -6.55 19.71
CA GLY A 153 -1.68 -6.34 20.90
C GLY A 153 -1.97 -5.04 21.64
N PHE A 154 -2.99 -4.27 21.23
CA PHE A 154 -3.29 -2.97 21.81
C PHE A 154 -3.93 -3.11 23.20
N GLY A 155 -3.51 -2.26 24.14
CA GLY A 155 -3.98 -2.23 25.53
C GLY A 155 -3.13 -1.30 26.39
N ASP A 156 -3.35 -1.28 27.72
CA ASP A 156 -2.61 -0.42 28.66
C ASP A 156 -1.10 -0.62 28.60
N VAL A 157 -0.67 -1.86 28.33
CA VAL A 157 0.70 -2.23 27.99
C VAL A 157 0.69 -2.85 26.58
N PRO A 158 1.03 -2.08 25.54
CA PRO A 158 1.03 -2.57 24.17
C PRO A 158 2.00 -3.74 23.97
N GLN A 159 1.51 -4.83 23.39
CA GLN A 159 2.30 -6.01 23.03
C GLN A 159 2.63 -5.96 21.54
N LEU A 160 3.86 -5.52 21.23
CA LEU A 160 4.29 -5.28 19.84
C LEU A 160 5.10 -6.44 19.24
N ASP A 161 5.29 -7.54 19.97
CA ASP A 161 6.14 -8.67 19.56
C ASP A 161 5.78 -9.20 18.18
N LYS A 162 4.47 -9.34 17.89
CA LYS A 162 4.03 -9.84 16.58
C LYS A 162 4.27 -8.82 15.46
N ALA A 163 4.07 -7.52 15.73
CA ALA A 163 4.36 -6.47 14.75
C ALA A 163 5.86 -6.41 14.45
N ILE A 164 6.70 -6.58 15.47
CA ILE A 164 8.16 -6.69 15.35
C ILE A 164 8.55 -7.90 14.48
N GLU A 165 7.98 -9.08 14.76
CA GLU A 165 8.24 -10.30 13.96
C GLU A 165 7.87 -10.11 12.49
N VAL A 166 6.72 -9.49 12.22
CA VAL A 166 6.25 -9.18 10.87
C VAL A 166 7.22 -8.20 10.18
N SER A 167 7.62 -7.12 10.85
CA SER A 167 8.58 -6.15 10.31
C SER A 167 9.95 -6.77 10.04
N GLN A 168 10.45 -7.64 10.91
CA GLN A 168 11.72 -8.35 10.71
C GLN A 168 11.66 -9.29 9.50
N TRP A 169 10.52 -9.95 9.26
CA TRP A 169 10.33 -10.76 8.06
C TRP A 169 10.43 -9.89 6.80
N PHE A 170 9.71 -8.77 6.74
CA PHE A 170 9.79 -7.86 5.59
C PHE A 170 11.18 -7.23 5.42
N GLN A 171 11.82 -6.81 6.51
CA GLN A 171 13.18 -6.26 6.47
C GLN A 171 14.18 -7.30 5.93
N LYS A 172 14.04 -8.59 6.27
CA LYS A 172 14.89 -9.64 5.71
C LYS A 172 14.76 -9.77 4.19
N ILE A 173 13.57 -9.55 3.63
CA ILE A 173 13.30 -9.68 2.20
C ILE A 173 13.64 -8.41 1.42
N PHE A 174 13.33 -7.24 1.98
CA PHE A 174 13.43 -5.96 1.30
C PHE A 174 14.67 -5.15 1.69
N ASP A 175 15.35 -5.51 2.77
CA ASP A 175 16.52 -4.83 3.33
C ASP A 175 16.23 -3.34 3.57
N ASP A 176 17.01 -2.44 2.97
CA ASP A 176 16.85 -0.98 3.05
C ASP A 176 15.63 -0.44 2.26
N ARG A 177 14.90 -1.31 1.56
CA ARG A 177 13.70 -0.97 0.79
C ARG A 177 12.40 -1.22 1.55
N TYR A 178 12.46 -1.51 2.85
CA TYR A 178 11.29 -1.62 3.71
C TYR A 178 11.09 -0.37 4.57
N PHE A 179 9.87 0.15 4.60
CA PHE A 179 9.50 1.35 5.35
C PHE A 179 8.27 1.08 6.21
N ILE A 180 8.24 1.66 7.41
CA ILE A 180 7.02 1.71 8.21
C ILE A 180 6.13 2.83 7.68
N GLU A 181 4.96 2.46 7.17
CA GLU A 181 3.95 3.36 6.66
C GLU A 181 3.12 3.95 7.80
N VAL A 182 3.02 5.27 7.86
CA VAL A 182 2.21 5.99 8.86
C VAL A 182 1.16 6.87 8.17
N MET A 183 -0.06 6.85 8.72
CA MET A 183 -1.22 7.56 8.18
C MET A 183 -2.00 8.22 9.31
N ASN A 184 -2.53 9.42 9.09
CA ASN A 184 -3.37 10.09 10.09
C ASN A 184 -4.50 10.89 9.43
N ASN A 185 -5.66 10.25 9.31
CA ASN A 185 -6.92 10.81 8.82
C ASN A 185 -7.86 11.21 9.97
N GLY A 186 -7.36 11.33 11.21
CA GLY A 186 -8.18 11.69 12.38
C GLY A 186 -9.09 10.57 12.90
N VAL A 187 -8.86 9.32 12.48
CA VAL A 187 -9.60 8.14 12.92
C VAL A 187 -8.86 7.48 14.09
N GLU A 188 -9.58 7.12 15.15
CA GLU A 188 -9.00 6.54 16.36
C GLU A 188 -8.20 5.25 16.09
N LEU A 189 -8.70 4.38 15.23
CA LEU A 189 -7.96 3.18 14.78
C LEU A 189 -6.61 3.54 14.15
N GLN A 190 -6.53 4.59 13.35
CA GLN A 190 -5.28 5.05 12.74
C GLN A 190 -4.34 5.68 13.77
N ARG A 191 -4.87 6.40 14.76
CA ARG A 191 -4.07 6.94 15.88
C ARG A 191 -3.39 5.81 16.64
N MET A 192 -4.16 4.79 17.03
CA MET A 192 -3.66 3.64 17.79
C MET A 192 -2.55 2.88 17.03
N VAL A 193 -2.76 2.57 15.74
CA VAL A 193 -1.72 1.87 14.97
C VAL A 193 -0.52 2.75 14.68
N THR A 194 -0.70 4.06 14.48
CA THR A 194 0.43 4.98 14.24
C THR A 194 1.35 5.07 15.46
N GLU A 195 0.79 5.11 16.68
CA GLU A 195 1.59 5.09 17.91
C GLU A 195 2.44 3.83 18.01
N GLY A 196 1.83 2.65 17.85
CA GLY A 196 2.57 1.38 17.84
C GLY A 196 3.57 1.28 16.69
N ALA A 197 3.23 1.80 15.51
CA ALA A 197 4.10 1.79 14.34
C ALA A 197 5.37 2.62 14.56
N VAL A 198 5.23 3.79 15.19
CA VAL A 198 6.35 4.66 15.55
C VAL A 198 7.28 3.97 16.55
N ASP A 199 6.73 3.23 17.51
CA ASP A 199 7.53 2.50 18.51
C ASP A 199 8.29 1.33 17.87
N VAL A 200 7.64 0.54 17.01
CA VAL A 200 8.33 -0.53 16.27
C VAL A 200 9.41 0.04 15.34
N ALA A 201 9.11 1.13 14.62
CA ALA A 201 10.07 1.78 13.73
C ALA A 201 11.33 2.23 14.49
N LYS A 202 11.17 2.86 15.66
CA LYS A 202 12.29 3.27 16.52
C LYS A 202 13.08 2.07 17.05
N GLN A 203 12.39 1.03 17.51
CA GLN A 203 13.01 -0.15 18.09
C GLN A 203 13.86 -0.93 17.08
N LEU A 204 13.38 -1.04 15.83
CA LEU A 204 14.05 -1.78 14.76
C LEU A 204 14.96 -0.90 13.88
N GLY A 205 14.93 0.42 14.06
CA GLY A 205 15.68 1.36 13.23
C GLY A 205 15.18 1.41 11.78
N ILE A 206 13.90 1.11 11.54
CA ILE A 206 13.30 1.11 10.20
C ILE A 206 12.80 2.52 9.88
N PRO A 207 13.16 3.10 8.71
CA PRO A 207 12.68 4.42 8.32
C PRO A 207 11.16 4.44 8.14
N MET A 208 10.55 5.58 8.50
CA MET A 208 9.11 5.80 8.32
C MET A 208 8.82 6.59 7.05
N VAL A 209 7.65 6.33 6.46
CA VAL A 209 7.11 7.10 5.34
C VAL A 209 5.67 7.50 5.64
N ALA A 210 5.34 8.77 5.40
CA ALA A 210 3.98 9.28 5.58
C ALA A 210 3.19 9.12 4.28
N THR A 211 2.00 8.52 4.36
CA THR A 211 1.05 8.39 3.26
C THR A 211 -0.36 8.74 3.74
N ASN A 212 -1.35 8.71 2.83
CA ASN A 212 -2.72 9.11 3.17
C ASN A 212 -3.82 8.20 2.62
N ASP A 213 -3.45 7.11 1.93
CA ASP A 213 -4.41 6.13 1.40
C ASP A 213 -5.57 6.77 0.61
N VAL A 214 -5.19 7.54 -0.43
CA VAL A 214 -6.12 8.46 -1.13
C VAL A 214 -7.10 7.68 -2.00
N HIS A 215 -8.41 7.86 -1.79
CA HIS A 215 -9.46 7.21 -2.57
C HIS A 215 -10.25 8.16 -3.49
N TYR A 216 -10.08 9.47 -3.31
CA TYR A 216 -10.73 10.53 -4.09
C TYR A 216 -9.83 11.77 -4.19
N VAL A 217 -10.05 12.62 -5.21
CA VAL A 217 -9.09 13.69 -5.58
C VAL A 217 -9.20 14.91 -4.67
N ASN A 218 -10.42 15.35 -4.40
CA ASN A 218 -10.69 16.52 -3.56
C ASN A 218 -11.50 16.11 -2.34
N ARG A 219 -11.39 16.89 -1.26
CA ARG A 219 -12.13 16.60 -0.03
C ARG A 219 -13.64 16.54 -0.25
N GLU A 220 -14.13 17.36 -1.18
CA GLU A 220 -15.54 17.46 -1.54
C GLU A 220 -16.05 16.22 -2.30
N ASP A 221 -15.14 15.37 -2.81
CA ASP A 221 -15.49 14.13 -3.51
C ASP A 221 -15.80 12.97 -2.54
N ALA A 222 -15.67 13.17 -1.22
CA ALA A 222 -15.91 12.14 -0.20
C ALA A 222 -17.35 11.58 -0.26
N ASP A 223 -18.36 12.44 -0.38
CA ASP A 223 -19.75 12.01 -0.47
C ASP A 223 -20.02 11.19 -1.75
N ALA A 224 -19.30 11.49 -2.84
CA ALA A 224 -19.43 10.77 -4.09
C ALA A 224 -18.74 9.39 -4.06
N GLN A 225 -17.75 9.21 -3.19
CA GLN A 225 -17.06 7.94 -2.99
C GLN A 225 -17.81 7.00 -2.03
N ASP A 226 -18.57 7.57 -1.08
CA ASP A 226 -19.35 6.81 -0.09
C ASP A 226 -20.61 6.13 -0.67
N VAL A 227 -21.11 6.60 -1.82
CA VAL A 227 -22.35 6.13 -2.49
C VAL A 227 -22.07 5.05 -3.53
#